data_AF-A0A932STN4-F1
#
_entry.id   AF-A0A932STN4-F1
#
_cell.length_a   1.000
_cell.length_b   1.000
_cell.length_c   1.000
_cell.angle_alpha   90.00
_cell.angle_beta   90.00
_cell.angle_gamma   90.00
#
_symmetry.space_group_name_H-M   'P 1'
#
loop_
_entity.id
_entity.type
_entity.pdbx_description
1 polymer ?
#
loop_
_entity_poly.entity_id
_entity_poly.type
_entity_poly.pdbx_seq_one_letter_code
_entity_poly.pdbx_strand_id
1 'polypeptide(L)'
;MKALLRALPLVARALVRLVRDPALPPAAKIALAAAAVYLLSPIDLIPDFIPFVGYLDDLLVAAVVVDGVITYVDRPVLLRHWPGTAESLERVARSARLLAAWVPRRLKMRIFSPRVGR
;
A
#
# COMPACT_ATOMS: atom_id res chain seq x y z
N MET A 1 25.33 -17.06 12.52
CA MET A 1 24.07 -17.60 11.95
C MET A 1 23.54 -18.85 12.69
N LYS A 2 24.26 -19.98 12.76
CA LYS A 2 23.77 -21.25 13.35
C LYS A 2 23.37 -21.17 14.83
N ALA A 3 24.02 -20.31 15.62
CA ALA A 3 23.68 -20.08 17.03
C ALA A 3 22.29 -19.46 17.20
N LEU A 4 21.90 -18.53 16.32
CA LEU A 4 20.58 -17.90 16.34
C LEU A 4 19.48 -18.90 16.00
N LEU A 5 19.73 -19.77 15.00
CA LEU A 5 18.80 -20.84 14.63
C LEU A 5 18.60 -21.86 15.76
N ARG A 6 19.65 -22.16 16.53
CA ARG A 6 19.54 -23.04 17.72
C ARG A 6 18.83 -22.37 18.90
N ALA A 7 18.85 -21.04 18.96
CA ALA A 7 18.15 -20.26 19.99
C ALA A 7 16.66 -20.05 19.68
N LEU A 8 16.22 -20.19 18.42
CA LEU A 8 14.81 -20.08 18.01
C LEU A 8 13.82 -20.86 18.90
N PRO A 9 14.01 -22.15 19.20
CA PRO A 9 13.07 -22.89 20.07
C PRO A 9 13.02 -22.34 21.51
N LEU A 10 14.13 -21.77 22.01
CA LEU A 10 14.16 -21.13 23.33
C LEU A 10 13.41 -19.80 23.32
N VAL A 11 13.60 -18.99 22.28
CA VAL A 11 12.92 -17.70 22.08
C VAL A 11 11.42 -17.90 21.91
N ALA A 12 10.99 -18.86 21.09
CA ALA A 12 9.58 -19.19 20.91
C ALA A 12 8.92 -19.61 22.23
N ARG A 13 9.58 -20.48 23.02
CA ARG A 13 9.09 -20.89 24.36
C ARG A 13 9.04 -19.72 25.36
N ALA A 14 9.96 -18.77 25.27
CA ALA A 14 9.93 -17.56 26.10
C ALA A 14 8.73 -16.67 25.73
N LEU A 15 8.51 -16.42 24.44
CA LEU A 15 7.39 -15.59 23.96
C LEU A 15 6.03 -16.19 24.33
N VAL A 16 5.84 -17.50 24.17
CA VAL A 16 4.58 -18.17 24.58
C VAL A 16 4.33 -18.02 26.09
N ARG A 17 5.38 -18.08 26.92
CA ARG A 17 5.25 -17.87 28.36
C ARG A 17 4.90 -16.41 28.68
N LEU A 18 5.52 -15.45 28.00
CA LEU A 18 5.19 -14.04 28.18
C LEU A 18 3.74 -13.74 27.78
N VAL A 19 3.24 -14.22 26.64
CA VAL A 19 1.83 -13.98 26.23
C VAL A 19 0.82 -14.39 27.31
N ARG A 20 1.13 -15.44 28.08
CA ARG A 20 0.26 -16.00 29.12
C ARG A 20 0.39 -15.30 30.48
N ASP A 21 1.35 -14.38 30.65
CA ASP A 21 1.56 -13.69 31.92
C ASP A 21 0.45 -12.64 32.14
N PRO A 22 -0.36 -12.77 33.22
CA PRO A 22 -1.44 -11.83 33.51
C PRO A 22 -0.95 -10.40 33.74
N ALA A 23 0.29 -10.19 34.17
CA ALA A 23 0.87 -8.87 34.47
C ALA A 23 1.18 -8.02 33.23
N LEU A 24 1.17 -8.61 32.02
CA LEU A 24 1.41 -7.84 30.80
C LEU A 24 0.18 -7.01 30.37
N PRO A 25 0.39 -5.75 29.92
CA PRO A 25 -0.65 -4.96 29.31
C PRO A 25 -1.29 -5.69 28.11
N PRO A 26 -2.61 -5.57 27.90
CA PRO A 26 -3.30 -6.26 26.81
C PRO A 26 -2.70 -5.99 25.42
N ALA A 27 -2.24 -4.77 25.16
CA ALA A 27 -1.58 -4.42 23.91
C ALA A 27 -0.26 -5.20 23.69
N ALA A 28 0.52 -5.41 24.75
CA ALA A 28 1.74 -6.21 24.68
C ALA A 28 1.42 -7.69 24.42
N LYS A 29 0.32 -8.21 25.00
CA LYS A 29 -0.14 -9.59 24.73
C LYS A 29 -0.53 -9.80 23.27
N ILE A 30 -1.21 -8.83 22.66
CA ILE A 30 -1.59 -8.89 21.23
C ILE A 30 -0.34 -8.90 20.35
N ALA A 31 0.62 -8.00 20.61
CA ALA A 31 1.87 -7.94 19.85
C ALA A 31 2.68 -9.24 19.97
N LEU A 32 2.76 -9.80 21.19
CA LEU A 32 3.45 -11.05 21.45
C LEU A 32 2.73 -12.26 20.84
N ALA A 33 1.40 -12.26 20.80
CA ALA A 33 0.62 -13.31 20.13
C ALA A 33 0.85 -13.29 18.62
N ALA A 34 0.86 -12.11 18.00
CA ALA A 34 1.22 -11.96 16.58
C ALA A 34 2.64 -12.45 16.29
N ALA A 35 3.61 -12.10 17.15
CA ALA A 35 4.99 -12.57 17.03
C ALA A 35 5.12 -14.10 17.23
N ALA A 36 4.33 -14.68 18.13
CA ALA A 36 4.31 -16.12 18.37
C ALA A 36 3.71 -16.88 17.17
N VAL A 37 2.62 -16.38 16.57
CA VAL A 37 2.04 -16.93 15.34
C VAL A 37 3.05 -16.87 14.20
N TYR A 38 3.77 -15.75 14.07
CA TYR A 38 4.84 -15.59 13.08
C TYR A 38 6.00 -16.59 13.30
N LEU A 39 6.43 -16.82 14.55
CA LEU A 39 7.54 -17.74 14.86
C LEU A 39 7.17 -19.22 14.81
N LEU A 40 5.91 -19.58 15.10
CA LEU A 40 5.42 -20.95 15.09
C LEU A 40 5.06 -21.45 13.68
N SER A 41 4.84 -20.54 12.73
CA SER A 41 4.71 -20.90 11.32
C SER A 41 6.10 -20.99 10.68
N PRO A 42 6.60 -22.18 10.27
CA PRO A 42 7.89 -22.30 9.62
C PRO A 42 7.92 -21.73 8.19
N ILE A 43 6.82 -21.12 7.71
CA ILE A 43 6.62 -20.66 6.33
C ILE A 43 5.66 -19.45 6.35
N ASP A 44 6.03 -18.42 5.61
CA ASP A 44 5.34 -17.16 5.34
C ASP A 44 3.81 -17.11 5.52
N LEU A 45 3.33 -16.18 6.37
CA LEU A 45 1.92 -15.75 6.36
C LEU A 45 1.66 -14.58 5.39
N ILE A 46 2.71 -14.04 4.77
CA ILE A 46 2.62 -13.24 3.55
C ILE A 46 3.49 -13.97 2.53
N PRO A 47 3.03 -15.10 1.97
CA PRO A 47 3.78 -15.71 0.89
C PRO A 47 3.77 -14.70 -0.27
N ASP A 48 4.93 -14.50 -0.90
CA ASP A 48 5.14 -13.78 -2.17
C ASP A 48 4.41 -14.45 -3.36
N PHE A 49 3.19 -14.92 -3.14
CA PHE A 49 2.37 -15.76 -4.01
C PHE A 49 1.13 -15.04 -4.54
N ILE A 50 1.06 -13.71 -4.44
CA ILE A 50 0.13 -12.93 -5.26
C ILE A 50 0.91 -12.31 -6.41
N PRO A 51 1.20 -13.06 -7.49
CA PRO A 51 1.89 -12.56 -8.69
C PRO A 51 1.10 -11.48 -9.47
N PHE A 52 0.05 -10.90 -8.90
CA PHE A 52 -0.76 -9.82 -9.44
C PHE A 52 -0.78 -8.55 -8.56
N VAL A 53 -0.36 -8.62 -7.29
CA VAL A 53 -0.40 -7.46 -6.38
C VAL A 53 0.68 -6.43 -6.73
N GLY A 54 1.84 -6.87 -7.21
CA GLY A 54 2.88 -5.96 -7.70
C GLY A 54 2.42 -5.12 -8.90
N TYR A 55 1.74 -5.73 -9.88
CA TYR A 55 1.20 -5.01 -11.05
C TYR A 55 -0.02 -4.15 -10.72
N LEU A 56 -0.79 -4.57 -9.71
CA LEU A 56 -1.94 -3.80 -9.24
C LEU A 56 -1.49 -2.46 -8.65
N ASP A 57 -0.34 -2.42 -7.95
CA ASP A 57 0.21 -1.18 -7.42
C ASP A 57 0.61 -0.22 -8.56
N ASP A 58 1.28 -0.70 -9.60
CA ASP A 58 1.64 0.12 -10.78
C ASP A 58 0.41 0.68 -11.51
N LEU A 59 -0.64 -0.14 -11.70
CA LEU A 59 -1.89 0.28 -12.34
C LEU A 59 -2.62 1.33 -11.49
N LEU A 60 -2.63 1.14 -10.16
CA LEU A 60 -3.23 2.09 -9.23
C LEU A 60 -2.46 3.41 -9.22
N VAL A 61 -1.12 3.36 -9.21
CA VAL A 61 -0.26 4.56 -9.31
C VAL A 61 -0.52 5.29 -10.63
N ALA A 62 -0.55 4.57 -11.76
CA ALA A 62 -0.85 5.16 -13.06
C ALA A 62 -2.24 5.82 -13.10
N ALA A 63 -3.27 5.15 -12.55
CA ALA A 63 -4.61 5.71 -12.46
C ALA A 63 -4.66 6.99 -11.62
N VAL A 64 -3.96 7.03 -10.48
CA VAL A 64 -3.87 8.22 -9.62
C VAL A 64 -3.17 9.37 -10.32
N VAL A 65 -2.09 9.10 -11.04
CA VAL A 65 -1.35 10.12 -11.81
C VAL A 65 -2.23 10.67 -12.94
N VAL A 66 -2.87 9.80 -13.71
CA VAL A 66 -3.76 10.20 -14.81
C VAL A 66 -4.96 11.00 -14.29
N ASP A 67 -5.59 10.56 -13.20
CA ASP A 67 -6.68 11.29 -12.55
C ASP A 67 -6.20 12.68 -12.05
N GLY A 68 -5.02 12.75 -11.45
CA GLY A 68 -4.40 14.01 -11.04
C GLY A 68 -4.17 14.96 -12.22
N VAL A 69 -3.52 14.49 -13.28
CA VAL A 69 -3.27 15.28 -14.49
C VAL A 69 -4.57 15.79 -15.11
N ILE A 70 -5.59 14.94 -15.23
CA ILE A 70 -6.89 15.33 -15.80
C ILE A 70 -7.66 16.31 -14.89
N THR A 71 -7.43 16.25 -13.58
CA THR A 71 -8.08 17.12 -12.60
C THR A 71 -7.42 18.49 -12.49
N TYR A 72 -6.08 18.56 -12.60
CA TYR A 72 -5.31 19.77 -12.31
C TYR A 72 -4.73 20.46 -13.56
N VAL A 73 -4.72 19.83 -14.73
CA VAL A 73 -4.28 20.43 -15.99
C VAL A 73 -5.49 20.86 -16.82
N ASP A 74 -5.39 22.04 -17.43
CA ASP A 74 -6.46 22.60 -18.25
C ASP A 74 -6.81 21.70 -19.45
N ARG A 75 -8.11 21.44 -19.63
CA ARG A 75 -8.63 20.55 -20.69
C ARG A 75 -8.15 20.93 -22.10
N PRO A 76 -8.05 22.21 -22.51
CA PRO A 76 -7.50 22.58 -23.81
C PRO A 76 -6.04 22.17 -23.99
N VAL A 77 -5.23 22.25 -22.93
CA VAL A 77 -3.82 21.83 -22.95
C VAL A 77 -3.73 20.32 -23.11
N LEU A 78 -4.55 19.57 -22.36
CA LEU A 78 -4.60 18.12 -22.48
C LEU A 78 -4.99 17.68 -23.88
N LEU A 79 -6.03 18.26 -24.47
CA LEU A 79 -6.48 17.92 -25.83
C LEU A 79 -5.45 18.26 -26.91
N ARG A 80 -4.67 19.32 -26.73
CA ARG A 80 -3.61 19.70 -27.67
C ARG A 80 -2.48 18.66 -27.74
N HIS A 81 -2.20 18.00 -26.61
CA HIS A 81 -1.12 17.02 -26.49
C HIS A 81 -1.63 15.57 -26.49
N TRP A 82 -2.94 15.34 -26.48
CA TRP A 82 -3.52 14.02 -26.50
C TRP A 82 -3.48 13.42 -27.92
N PRO A 83 -2.94 12.22 -28.12
CA PRO A 83 -2.80 11.62 -29.45
C PRO A 83 -4.11 11.10 -30.06
N GLY A 84 -5.20 11.08 -29.27
CA GLY A 84 -6.50 10.54 -29.69
C GLY A 84 -7.62 11.57 -29.72
N THR A 85 -8.86 11.10 -29.76
CA THR A 85 -10.05 11.97 -29.73
C THR A 85 -10.38 12.44 -28.31
N ALA A 86 -11.15 13.52 -28.19
CA ALA A 86 -11.67 13.98 -26.90
C ALA A 86 -12.47 12.87 -26.17
N GLU A 87 -13.18 12.03 -26.92
CA GLU A 87 -13.92 10.90 -26.36
C GLU A 87 -12.98 9.84 -25.75
N SER A 88 -11.85 9.55 -26.40
CA SER A 88 -10.85 8.62 -25.87
C SER A 88 -10.22 9.13 -24.56
N LEU A 89 -9.96 10.44 -24.49
CA LEU A 89 -9.47 11.08 -23.25
C LEU A 89 -10.50 10.94 -22.13
N GLU A 90 -11.79 11.13 -22.42
CA GLU A 90 -12.85 10.97 -21.43
C GLU A 90 -13.04 9.53 -20.96
N ARG A 91 -12.88 8.53 -21.84
CA ARG A 91 -12.90 7.12 -21.45
C ARG A 91 -11.77 6.79 -20.47
N VAL A 92 -10.56 7.30 -20.74
CA VAL A 92 -9.41 7.18 -19.84
C VAL A 92 -9.66 7.91 -18.52
N ALA A 93 -10.18 9.13 -18.57
CA ALA A 93 -10.53 9.92 -17.38
C ALA A 93 -11.50 9.19 -16.46
N ARG A 94 -12.56 8.59 -17.03
CA ARG A 94 -13.55 7.83 -16.26
C ARG A 94 -12.91 6.62 -15.57
N SER A 95 -12.09 5.87 -16.30
CA SER A 95 -11.41 4.69 -15.77
C SER A 95 -10.44 5.05 -14.63
N ALA A 96 -9.65 6.10 -14.83
CA ALA A 96 -8.71 6.60 -13.82
C ALA A 96 -9.42 7.09 -12.55
N ARG A 97 -10.53 7.83 -12.69
CA ARG A 97 -11.34 8.30 -11.55
C ARG A 97 -11.91 7.16 -10.72
N LEU A 98 -12.41 6.11 -11.37
CA LEU A 98 -12.96 4.93 -10.68
C LEU A 98 -11.88 4.22 -9.88
N LEU A 99 -10.73 3.97 -10.50
CA LEU A 99 -9.58 3.32 -9.86
C LEU A 99 -8.90 4.19 -8.79
N ALA A 100 -9.06 5.51 -8.84
CA ALA A 100 -8.47 6.43 -7.87
C ALA A 100 -9.50 7.01 -6.88
N ALA A 101 -10.73 6.48 -6.86
CA ALA A 101 -11.85 7.03 -6.05
C ALA A 101 -11.61 6.90 -4.54
N TRP A 102 -10.91 5.83 -4.13
CA TRP A 102 -10.55 5.56 -2.74
C TRP A 102 -9.33 6.36 -2.24
N VAL A 103 -8.62 7.08 -3.11
CA VAL A 103 -7.45 7.87 -2.71
C VAL A 103 -7.88 9.24 -2.18
N PRO A 104 -7.57 9.58 -0.90
CA PRO A 104 -7.97 10.85 -0.31
C PRO A 104 -7.45 12.05 -1.12
N ARG A 105 -8.35 12.99 -1.44
CA ARG A 105 -8.01 14.22 -2.20
C ARG A 105 -6.81 14.99 -1.62
N ARG A 106 -6.62 14.94 -0.30
CA ARG A 106 -5.49 15.57 0.41
C ARG A 106 -4.12 15.07 -0.06
N LEU A 107 -4.01 13.80 -0.46
CA LEU A 107 -2.77 13.22 -0.96
C LEU A 107 -2.47 13.71 -2.38
N LYS A 108 -3.49 13.73 -3.25
CA LYS A 108 -3.38 14.24 -4.63
C LYS A 108 -2.98 15.72 -4.66
N MET A 109 -3.54 16.53 -3.76
CA MET A 109 -3.18 17.95 -3.64
C MET A 109 -1.70 18.15 -3.31
N ARG A 110 -1.07 17.32 -2.47
CA ARG A 110 0.36 17.51 -2.12
C ARG A 110 1.31 17.31 -3.30
N ILE A 111 0.94 16.49 -4.27
CA ILE A 111 1.77 16.14 -5.44
C ILE A 111 1.52 17.14 -6.58
N PHE A 112 0.26 17.51 -6.81
CA PHE A 112 -0.15 18.34 -7.95
C PHE A 112 -0.48 19.79 -7.59
N SER A 113 -0.20 20.24 -6.35
CA SER A 113 -0.29 21.65 -6.02
C SER A 113 0.63 22.43 -6.95
N PRO A 114 0.11 23.38 -7.74
CA PRO A 114 0.98 24.35 -8.36
C PRO A 114 1.63 25.12 -7.20
N ARG A 115 2.97 25.12 -7.13
CA ARG A 115 3.63 26.24 -6.46
C ARG A 115 3.27 27.46 -7.30
N VAL A 116 2.15 28.09 -6.98
CA VAL A 116 1.84 29.45 -7.43
C VAL A 116 2.85 30.34 -6.72
N GLY A 117 4.03 30.46 -7.33
CA GLY A 117 5.01 31.48 -7.04
C GLY A 117 4.76 32.65 -7.98
N ARG A 118 3.98 33.60 -7.47
CA ARG A 118 3.87 35.04 -7.83
C ARG A 118 3.95 35.44 -9.30
#